data_AF-A0A2E6AQN9-F1
#
_entry.id   AF-A0A2E6AQN9-F1
#
_cell.length_a   1.000
_cell.length_b   1.000
_cell.length_c   1.000
_cell.angle_alpha   90.00
_cell.angle_beta   90.00
_cell.angle_gamma   90.00
#
_symmetry.space_group_name_H-M   'P 1'
#
loop_
_entity.id
_entity.type
_entity.pdbx_description
1 polymer ?
#
loop_
_entity_poly.entity_id
_entity_poly.type
_entity_poly.pdbx_seq_one_letter_code
_entity_poly.pdbx_strand_id
1 'polypeptide(L)'
;MGDGIVKSKVIICILMSMALLNTASAAGEGGVNIEPVVEETIFSEITHTETSTDLEDWEITMTLNSDAASNNTTFELVTQICNNEGVCFAPTTAELSTDDNLTFSSAVTTIEDHSYVNWRVKATYADDNDSTEMFPSSGFYKTWSDCWFNDGEWGGDNCPKESSGDGDDDSFLPAIGVVVTAGVVMLAAATRFE
;
A
#
# COMPACT_ATOMS: atom_id res chain seq x y z
N MET A 1 -12.58 48.65 17.51
CA MET A 1 -11.96 47.88 16.41
C MET A 1 -11.05 46.81 17.00
N GLY A 2 -11.37 45.53 16.89
CA GLY A 2 -10.49 44.49 17.43
C GLY A 2 -10.98 43.07 17.15
N ASP A 3 -12.29 42.85 17.27
CA ASP A 3 -12.85 41.48 17.26
C ASP A 3 -12.89 40.82 15.86
N GLY A 4 -13.06 41.60 14.78
CA GLY A 4 -13.12 41.07 13.41
C GLY A 4 -11.76 40.63 12.85
N ILE A 5 -10.67 41.26 13.30
CA ILE A 5 -9.31 40.97 12.80
C ILE A 5 -8.79 39.66 13.41
N VAL A 6 -9.10 39.39 14.68
CA VAL A 6 -8.71 38.13 15.34
C VAL A 6 -9.46 36.94 14.76
N LYS A 7 -10.77 37.08 14.50
CA LYS A 7 -11.58 36.03 13.85
C LYS A 7 -11.08 35.70 12.44
N SER A 8 -10.72 36.72 11.65
CA SER A 8 -10.18 36.53 10.30
C SER A 8 -8.82 35.82 10.29
N LYS A 9 -7.92 36.14 11.24
CA LYS A 9 -6.61 35.48 11.37
C LYS A 9 -6.73 34.02 11.83
N VAL A 10 -7.64 33.72 12.76
CA VAL A 10 -7.88 32.35 13.22
C VAL A 10 -8.43 31.48 12.09
N ILE A 11 -9.36 32.00 11.29
CA ILE A 11 -9.92 31.29 10.13
C ILE A 11 -8.84 30.99 9.09
N ILE A 12 -7.95 31.94 8.81
CA ILE A 12 -6.83 31.75 7.87
C ILE A 12 -5.86 30.67 8.39
N CYS A 13 -5.53 30.67 9.69
CA CYS A 13 -4.67 29.63 10.27
C CYS A 13 -5.28 28.23 10.19
N ILE A 14 -6.59 28.10 10.38
CA ILE A 14 -7.31 26.81 10.27
C ILE A 14 -7.32 26.33 8.82
N LEU A 15 -7.62 27.21 7.86
CA LEU A 15 -7.60 26.87 6.43
C LEU A 15 -6.18 26.48 5.96
N MET A 16 -5.16 27.16 6.47
CA MET A 16 -3.76 26.88 6.12
C MET A 16 -3.24 25.59 6.77
N SER A 17 -3.76 25.19 7.93
CA SER A 17 -3.45 23.90 8.57
C SER A 17 -4.18 22.73 7.91
N MET A 18 -5.40 22.92 7.38
CA MET A 18 -6.08 21.93 6.54
C MET A 18 -5.39 21.73 5.19
N ALA A 19 -4.81 22.77 4.58
CA ALA A 19 -4.07 22.67 3.32
C ALA A 19 -2.73 21.90 3.44
N LEU A 20 -2.23 21.67 4.67
CA LEU A 20 -1.04 20.86 4.94
C LEU A 20 -1.36 19.37 5.12
N LEU A 21 -2.64 19.00 5.16
CA LEU A 21 -3.09 17.61 5.10
C LEU A 21 -3.12 17.14 3.63
N ASN A 22 -2.01 17.33 2.91
CA ASN A 22 -1.79 16.53 1.70
C ASN A 22 -1.34 15.15 2.16
N THR A 23 -2.29 14.31 2.58
CA THR A 23 -2.08 12.86 2.53
C THR A 23 -2.08 12.50 1.05
N ALA A 24 -0.93 12.71 0.40
CA ALA A 24 -0.65 12.02 -0.85
C ALA A 24 -0.48 10.54 -0.49
N SER A 25 -1.60 9.85 -0.25
CA SER A 25 -1.62 8.43 -0.49
C SER A 25 -1.44 8.30 -1.99
N ALA A 26 -0.24 7.92 -2.41
CA ALA A 26 -0.13 7.16 -3.64
C ALA A 26 -0.83 5.82 -3.38
N ALA A 27 -2.16 5.85 -3.31
CA ALA A 27 -2.99 4.67 -3.18
C ALA A 27 -2.86 3.94 -4.51
N GLY A 28 -2.05 2.88 -4.52
CA GLY A 28 -2.07 1.93 -5.62
C GLY A 28 -3.47 1.34 -5.74
N GLU A 29 -3.84 0.94 -6.94
CA GLU A 29 -5.11 0.26 -7.19
C GLU A 29 -5.19 -1.03 -6.35
N GLY A 30 -6.31 -1.23 -5.65
CA GLY A 30 -6.57 -2.45 -4.89
C GLY A 30 -6.50 -3.67 -5.80
N GLY A 31 -5.88 -4.76 -5.34
CA GLY A 31 -5.74 -5.99 -6.11
C GLY A 31 -4.72 -5.96 -7.25
N VAL A 32 -4.01 -4.85 -7.47
CA VAL A 32 -2.93 -4.75 -8.46
C VAL A 32 -1.58 -4.76 -7.78
N ASN A 33 -0.77 -5.80 -8.05
CA ASN A 33 0.55 -5.95 -7.45
C ASN A 33 1.47 -4.78 -7.80
N ILE A 34 2.39 -4.46 -6.88
CA ILE A 34 3.47 -3.50 -7.11
C ILE A 34 4.75 -4.30 -7.33
N GLU A 35 5.15 -4.39 -8.59
CA GLU A 35 6.24 -5.25 -9.06
C GLU A 35 7.59 -4.51 -9.16
N PRO A 36 8.72 -5.22 -9.01
CA PRO A 36 10.05 -4.67 -9.30
C PRO A 36 10.27 -4.52 -10.81
N VAL A 37 11.00 -3.47 -11.19
CA VAL A 37 11.69 -3.43 -12.48
C VAL A 37 13.03 -4.13 -12.28
N VAL A 38 13.12 -5.42 -12.62
CA VAL A 38 14.25 -6.29 -12.27
C VAL A 38 15.59 -5.70 -12.72
N GLU A 39 15.63 -5.07 -13.89
CA GLU A 39 16.84 -4.44 -14.46
C GLU A 39 17.37 -3.25 -13.64
N GLU A 40 16.55 -2.67 -12.77
CA GLU A 40 16.93 -1.60 -11.84
C GLU A 40 17.34 -2.14 -10.46
N THR A 41 17.51 -3.46 -10.32
CA THR A 41 17.85 -4.12 -9.06
C THR A 41 19.16 -4.93 -9.16
N ILE A 42 19.59 -5.52 -8.04
CA ILE A 42 20.74 -6.44 -7.98
C ILE A 42 20.45 -7.86 -8.53
N PHE A 43 19.23 -8.09 -9.02
CA PHE A 43 18.77 -9.39 -9.46
C PHE A 43 18.73 -9.49 -10.99
N SER A 44 18.91 -10.70 -11.50
CA SER A 44 18.67 -11.04 -12.90
C SER A 44 17.26 -11.61 -13.12
N GLU A 45 16.67 -12.17 -12.06
CA GLU A 45 15.32 -12.74 -12.07
C GLU A 45 14.74 -12.66 -10.66
N ILE A 46 13.45 -12.31 -10.56
CA ILE A 46 12.65 -12.39 -9.34
C ILE A 46 11.34 -13.04 -9.73
N THR A 47 10.96 -14.10 -9.00
CA THR A 47 9.67 -14.79 -9.16
C THR A 47 9.05 -14.90 -7.78
N HIS A 48 7.77 -14.57 -7.64
CA HIS A 48 7.04 -14.75 -6.38
C HIS A 48 5.61 -15.21 -6.61
N THR A 49 4.92 -15.54 -5.53
CA THR A 49 3.48 -15.77 -5.54
C THR A 49 2.76 -14.51 -6.04
N GLU A 50 1.99 -14.64 -7.12
CA GLU A 50 1.27 -13.52 -7.77
C GLU A 50 -0.04 -13.15 -7.05
N THR A 51 -0.64 -14.10 -6.33
CA THR A 51 -1.84 -13.90 -5.53
C THR A 51 -1.72 -14.76 -4.29
N SER A 52 -1.71 -14.14 -3.12
CA SER A 52 -1.53 -14.86 -1.85
C SER A 52 -2.86 -15.33 -1.26
N THR A 53 -2.87 -16.47 -0.60
CA THR A 53 -4.07 -17.00 0.08
C THR A 53 -3.85 -16.99 1.58
N ASP A 54 -4.92 -16.80 2.35
CA ASP A 54 -4.88 -16.92 3.81
C ASP A 54 -4.29 -18.27 4.25
N LEU A 55 -3.37 -18.22 5.23
CA LEU A 55 -2.71 -19.38 5.84
C LEU A 55 -1.86 -20.24 4.88
N GLU A 56 -1.64 -19.79 3.64
CA GLU A 56 -0.71 -20.41 2.69
C GLU A 56 0.63 -19.67 2.67
N ASP A 57 1.65 -20.32 2.10
CA ASP A 57 2.97 -19.70 1.97
C ASP A 57 2.99 -18.73 0.78
N TRP A 58 3.38 -17.49 1.06
CA TRP A 58 3.87 -16.57 0.04
C TRP A 58 5.34 -16.90 -0.23
N GLU A 59 5.62 -17.34 -1.45
CA GLU A 59 6.93 -17.81 -1.88
C GLU A 59 7.61 -16.76 -2.76
N ILE A 60 8.93 -16.64 -2.65
CA ILE A 60 9.75 -15.78 -3.51
C ILE A 60 11.10 -16.44 -3.78
N THR A 61 11.52 -16.38 -5.04
CA THR A 61 12.84 -16.78 -5.51
C THR A 61 13.50 -15.61 -6.21
N MET A 62 14.75 -15.32 -5.85
CA MET A 62 15.54 -14.20 -6.36
C MET A 62 16.91 -14.70 -6.79
N THR A 63 17.30 -14.38 -8.03
CA THR A 63 18.60 -14.77 -8.60
C THR A 63 19.47 -13.54 -8.77
N LEU A 64 20.63 -13.49 -8.12
CA LEU A 64 21.56 -12.37 -8.26
C LEU A 64 22.03 -12.20 -9.70
N ASN A 65 22.26 -10.95 -10.12
CA ASN A 65 22.93 -10.69 -11.39
C ASN A 65 24.46 -10.95 -11.28
N SER A 66 25.15 -11.02 -12.42
CA SER A 66 26.58 -11.34 -12.45
C SER A 66 27.45 -10.35 -11.71
N ASP A 67 27.06 -9.07 -11.69
CA ASP A 67 27.83 -7.99 -11.09
C ASP A 67 27.73 -8.06 -9.56
N ALA A 68 26.51 -8.21 -9.03
CA ALA A 68 26.24 -8.41 -7.61
C ALA A 68 26.93 -9.67 -7.08
N ALA A 69 26.83 -10.79 -7.82
CA ALA A 69 27.52 -12.03 -7.46
C ALA A 69 29.05 -11.89 -7.45
N SER A 70 29.63 -11.18 -8.42
CA SER A 70 31.08 -10.98 -8.52
C SER A 70 31.62 -10.03 -7.44
N ASN A 71 30.80 -9.09 -6.99
CA ASN A 71 31.17 -8.08 -5.98
C ASN A 71 30.88 -8.53 -4.54
N ASN A 72 30.46 -9.79 -4.33
CA ASN A 72 30.04 -10.32 -3.02
C ASN A 72 28.93 -9.48 -2.37
N THR A 73 28.00 -8.95 -3.17
CA THR A 73 26.80 -8.27 -2.66
C THR A 73 25.96 -9.27 -1.86
N THR A 74 25.53 -8.85 -0.67
CA THR A 74 24.60 -9.62 0.16
C THR A 74 23.29 -8.87 0.28
N PHE A 75 22.22 -9.55 0.67
CA PHE A 75 20.95 -8.87 0.86
C PHE A 75 20.08 -9.52 1.94
N GLU A 76 19.14 -8.73 2.46
CA GLU A 76 18.10 -9.15 3.37
C GLU A 76 16.74 -8.99 2.67
N LEU A 77 15.89 -10.02 2.72
CA LEU A 77 14.49 -9.92 2.33
C LEU A 77 13.69 -9.47 3.55
N VAL A 78 12.96 -8.36 3.45
CA VAL A 78 12.10 -7.84 4.51
C VAL A 78 10.65 -7.94 4.06
N THR A 79 9.83 -8.66 4.82
CA THR A 79 8.41 -8.83 4.55
C THR A 79 7.56 -8.20 5.65
N GLN A 80 6.32 -7.83 5.31
CA GLN A 80 5.32 -7.28 6.21
C GLN A 80 3.94 -7.71 5.73
N ILE A 81 3.13 -8.29 6.61
CA ILE A 81 1.75 -8.66 6.29
C ILE A 81 0.80 -7.59 6.84
N CYS A 82 -0.23 -7.24 6.07
CA CYS A 82 -1.30 -6.35 6.51
C CYS A 82 -2.66 -7.04 6.35
N ASN A 83 -3.58 -6.78 7.27
CA ASN A 83 -4.93 -7.34 7.25
C ASN A 83 -5.95 -6.42 6.58
N ASN A 84 -7.15 -6.93 6.32
CA ASN A 84 -8.24 -6.19 5.69
C ASN A 84 -8.81 -5.07 6.57
N GLU A 85 -8.50 -5.04 7.87
CA GLU A 85 -8.80 -3.91 8.77
C GLU A 85 -7.80 -2.74 8.63
N GLY A 86 -6.78 -2.87 7.77
CA GLY A 86 -5.76 -1.85 7.57
C GLY A 86 -4.65 -1.85 8.62
N VAL A 87 -4.54 -2.94 9.41
CA VAL A 87 -3.48 -3.12 10.42
C VAL A 87 -2.33 -3.92 9.81
N CYS A 88 -1.13 -3.36 9.87
CA CYS A 88 0.09 -4.02 9.42
C CYS A 88 0.93 -4.51 10.60
N PHE A 89 1.45 -5.73 10.50
CA PHE A 89 2.45 -6.24 11.44
C PHE A 89 3.79 -5.50 11.29
N ALA A 90 4.67 -5.63 12.27
CA ALA A 90 6.01 -5.08 12.15
C ALA A 90 6.77 -5.80 11.00
N PRO A 91 7.49 -5.07 10.14
CA PRO A 91 8.33 -5.71 9.13
C PRO A 91 9.36 -6.64 9.77
N THR A 92 9.57 -7.81 9.17
CA THR A 92 10.47 -8.85 9.67
C THR A 92 11.40 -9.30 8.54
N THR A 93 12.66 -9.62 8.87
CA THR A 93 13.59 -10.22 7.92
C THR A 93 13.20 -11.68 7.72
N ALA A 94 12.94 -12.06 6.47
CA ALA A 94 12.61 -13.43 6.10
C ALA A 94 13.89 -14.26 5.94
N GLU A 95 13.80 -15.54 6.32
CA GLU A 95 14.90 -16.48 6.16
C GLU A 95 15.08 -16.84 4.68
N LEU A 96 16.33 -16.81 4.21
CA LEU A 96 16.70 -17.15 2.84
C LEU A 96 17.41 -18.50 2.81
N SER A 97 17.02 -19.36 1.88
CA SER A 97 17.69 -20.63 1.58
C SER A 97 18.35 -20.58 0.21
N THR A 98 19.57 -21.09 0.10
CA THR A 98 20.31 -21.18 -1.16
C THR A 98 21.23 -22.39 -1.16
N ASP A 99 21.42 -23.02 -2.32
CA ASP A 99 22.36 -24.12 -2.53
C ASP A 99 23.64 -23.69 -3.29
N ASP A 100 23.57 -22.57 -4.03
CA ASP A 100 24.57 -22.12 -4.98
C ASP A 100 25.12 -20.72 -4.71
N ASN A 101 24.61 -20.02 -3.68
CA ASN A 101 24.88 -18.61 -3.37
C ASN A 101 24.55 -17.64 -4.50
N LEU A 102 23.69 -18.05 -5.45
CA LEU A 102 23.25 -17.22 -6.57
C LEU A 102 21.73 -17.08 -6.56
N THR A 103 21.04 -18.19 -6.30
CA THR A 103 19.58 -18.28 -6.28
C THR A 103 19.12 -18.47 -4.84
N PHE A 104 18.27 -17.56 -4.37
CA PHE A 104 17.79 -17.54 -3.00
C PHE A 104 16.28 -17.67 -2.98
N SER A 105 15.77 -18.56 -2.15
CA SER A 105 14.34 -18.79 -1.97
C SER A 105 13.89 -18.52 -0.54
N SER A 106 12.68 -18.03 -0.38
CA SER A 106 12.01 -17.82 0.90
C SER A 106 10.53 -18.20 0.80
N ALA A 107 9.95 -18.57 1.95
CA ALA A 107 8.53 -18.81 2.12
C ALA A 107 8.09 -18.15 3.43
N VAL A 108 7.01 -17.36 3.36
CA VAL A 108 6.40 -16.68 4.50
C VAL A 108 4.94 -17.08 4.58
N THR A 109 4.56 -17.80 5.62
CA THR A 109 3.16 -18.18 5.86
C THR A 109 2.34 -16.93 6.18
N THR A 110 1.27 -16.72 5.41
CA THR A 110 0.34 -15.61 5.63
C THR A 110 -0.54 -15.89 6.86
N ILE A 111 -1.36 -14.90 7.24
CA ILE A 111 -2.31 -15.02 8.35
C ILE A 111 -3.74 -15.05 7.81
N GLU A 112 -4.71 -15.37 8.68
CA GLU A 112 -6.11 -15.17 8.38
C GLU A 112 -6.42 -13.68 8.17
N ASP A 113 -7.34 -13.41 7.23
CA ASP A 113 -7.82 -12.07 6.87
C ASP A 113 -6.71 -11.11 6.40
N HIS A 114 -5.67 -11.65 5.75
CA HIS A 114 -4.62 -10.80 5.19
C HIS A 114 -5.08 -10.15 3.87
N SER A 115 -4.76 -8.86 3.73
CA SER A 115 -5.08 -8.07 2.54
C SER A 115 -3.96 -8.14 1.50
N TYR A 116 -2.71 -8.10 1.97
CA TYR A 116 -1.54 -8.15 1.10
C TYR A 116 -0.27 -8.46 1.90
N VAL A 117 0.73 -8.97 1.17
CA VAL A 117 2.11 -9.12 1.62
C VAL A 117 2.95 -8.01 1.00
N ASN A 118 3.46 -7.12 1.84
CA ASN A 118 4.49 -6.17 1.47
C ASN A 118 5.86 -6.84 1.56
N TRP A 119 6.73 -6.55 0.60
CA TRP A 119 8.10 -7.05 0.62
C TRP A 119 9.08 -6.04 0.01
N ARG A 120 10.33 -6.13 0.43
CA ARG A 120 11.43 -5.31 -0.10
C ARG A 120 12.76 -5.98 0.16
N VAL A 121 13.77 -5.59 -0.59
CA VAL A 121 15.13 -6.07 -0.43
C VAL A 121 16.01 -4.94 0.10
N LYS A 122 16.89 -5.28 1.03
CA LYS A 122 17.99 -4.42 1.48
C LYS A 122 19.31 -5.04 1.05
N ALA A 123 19.93 -4.48 0.02
CA ALA A 123 21.25 -4.89 -0.45
C ALA A 123 22.34 -4.25 0.40
N THR A 124 23.46 -4.96 0.55
CA THR A 124 24.70 -4.49 1.17
C THR A 124 25.87 -4.77 0.22
N TYR A 125 26.58 -3.71 -0.17
CA TYR A 125 27.67 -3.75 -1.14
C TYR A 125 29.03 -3.81 -0.43
N ALA A 126 29.68 -4.96 -0.48
CA ALA A 126 30.97 -5.18 0.18
C ALA A 126 32.11 -4.36 -0.45
N ASP A 127 32.00 -4.03 -1.74
CA ASP A 127 32.97 -3.24 -2.50
C ASP A 127 32.89 -1.73 -2.21
N ASP A 128 31.80 -1.27 -1.60
CA ASP A 128 31.57 0.14 -1.26
C ASP A 128 31.40 0.33 0.26
N ASN A 129 32.32 -0.21 1.04
CA ASN A 129 32.40 -0.01 2.50
C ASN A 129 31.08 -0.34 3.21
N ASP A 130 30.45 -1.45 2.82
CA ASP A 130 29.18 -1.93 3.34
C ASP A 130 28.03 -0.92 3.20
N SER A 131 28.02 -0.15 2.09
CA SER A 131 26.91 0.71 1.76
C SER A 131 25.64 -0.11 1.51
N THR A 132 24.48 0.49 1.78
CA THR A 132 23.18 -0.22 1.70
C THR A 132 22.22 0.51 0.79
N GLU A 133 21.41 -0.27 0.07
CA GLU A 133 20.37 0.22 -0.82
C GLU A 133 19.10 -0.60 -0.65
N MET A 134 17.95 0.07 -0.84
CA MET A 134 16.64 -0.53 -0.69
C MET A 134 15.98 -0.68 -2.06
N PHE A 135 15.36 -1.83 -2.30
CA PHE A 135 14.54 -2.10 -3.47
C PHE A 135 13.13 -2.46 -3.02
N PRO A 136 12.11 -1.60 -3.24
CA PRO A 136 12.22 -0.28 -3.85
C PRO A 136 12.91 0.74 -2.92
N SER A 137 13.35 1.87 -3.48
CA SER A 137 14.05 2.94 -2.73
C SER A 137 13.17 3.60 -1.65
N SER A 138 11.85 3.49 -1.80
CA SER A 138 10.87 3.91 -0.80
C SER A 138 9.65 2.98 -0.80
N GLY A 139 9.06 2.75 0.37
CA GLY A 139 7.91 1.86 0.50
C GLY A 139 8.27 0.38 0.40
N PHE A 140 7.40 -0.38 -0.24
CA PHE A 140 7.47 -1.82 -0.44
C PHE A 140 6.90 -2.18 -1.81
N TYR A 141 7.38 -3.27 -2.39
CA TYR A 141 6.62 -4.05 -3.36
C TYR A 141 5.43 -4.71 -2.67
N LYS A 142 4.43 -5.13 -3.43
CA LYS A 142 3.18 -5.62 -2.86
C LYS A 142 2.60 -6.76 -3.68
N THR A 143 2.28 -7.85 -3.01
CA THR A 143 1.44 -8.94 -3.51
C THR A 143 0.09 -8.89 -2.81
N TRP A 144 -1.00 -8.81 -3.58
CA TRP A 144 -2.35 -8.84 -3.02
C TRP A 144 -2.83 -10.27 -2.75
N SER A 145 -3.71 -10.40 -1.77
CA SER A 145 -4.37 -11.67 -1.50
C SER A 145 -5.47 -11.97 -2.52
N ASP A 146 -5.98 -13.19 -2.51
CA ASP A 146 -7.19 -13.59 -3.22
C ASP A 146 -8.49 -13.12 -2.51
N CYS A 147 -8.35 -12.44 -1.36
CA CYS A 147 -9.41 -11.70 -0.70
C CYS A 147 -8.88 -10.45 0.03
N TRP A 148 -9.05 -9.30 -0.59
CA TRP A 148 -8.54 -8.03 -0.08
C TRP A 148 -9.64 -6.98 0.08
N PHE A 149 -9.45 -6.10 1.05
CA PHE A 149 -10.20 -4.86 1.23
C PHE A 149 -9.28 -3.66 1.03
N ASN A 150 -9.64 -2.76 0.11
CA ASN A 150 -8.91 -1.53 -0.12
C ASN A 150 -9.87 -0.38 -0.44
N ASP A 151 -9.66 0.76 0.21
CA ASP A 151 -10.42 2.01 -0.05
C ASP A 151 -11.96 1.87 -0.05
N GLY A 152 -12.50 0.96 0.77
CA GLY A 152 -13.95 0.75 0.89
C GLY A 152 -14.52 -0.35 0.00
N GLU A 153 -13.69 -0.98 -0.82
CA GLU A 153 -14.10 -2.02 -1.76
C GLU A 153 -13.41 -3.35 -1.42
N TRP A 154 -14.18 -4.44 -1.53
CA TRP A 154 -13.67 -5.81 -1.46
C TRP A 154 -13.37 -6.31 -2.86
N GLY A 155 -12.29 -7.07 -3.01
CA GLY A 155 -11.92 -7.72 -4.27
C GLY A 155 -11.19 -9.04 -4.05
N GLY A 156 -11.09 -9.80 -5.13
CA GLY A 156 -10.59 -11.17 -5.11
C GLY A 156 -11.70 -12.23 -5.11
N ASP A 157 -11.35 -13.45 -5.49
CA ASP A 157 -12.29 -14.54 -5.74
C ASP A 157 -12.64 -15.36 -4.49
N ASN A 158 -11.87 -15.21 -3.41
CA ASN A 158 -11.96 -16.07 -2.23
C ASN A 158 -12.49 -15.35 -0.99
N CYS A 159 -13.10 -14.17 -1.16
CA CYS A 159 -13.71 -13.46 -0.04
C CYS A 159 -14.97 -14.16 0.49
N PRO A 160 -15.20 -14.11 1.82
CA PRO A 160 -16.47 -14.58 2.39
C PRO A 160 -17.66 -13.91 1.69
N LYS A 161 -18.72 -14.68 1.40
CA LYS A 161 -19.89 -14.17 0.66
C LYS A 161 -20.57 -12.95 1.31
N GLU A 162 -20.39 -12.77 2.62
CA GLU A 162 -20.94 -11.63 3.35
C GLU A 162 -20.13 -10.34 3.13
N SER A 163 -18.84 -10.45 2.77
CA SER A 163 -17.95 -9.32 2.50
C SER A 163 -17.89 -8.94 1.01
N SER A 164 -18.02 -9.89 0.08
CA SER A 164 -17.84 -9.64 -1.36
C SER A 164 -19.01 -8.91 -2.04
N GLY A 165 -20.11 -8.60 -1.34
CA GLY A 165 -21.29 -7.94 -1.92
C GLY A 165 -22.04 -8.76 -2.98
N ASP A 166 -21.55 -9.96 -3.33
CA ASP A 166 -22.11 -10.85 -4.36
C ASP A 166 -23.22 -11.76 -3.78
N GLY A 167 -24.09 -11.14 -2.99
CA GLY A 167 -25.39 -11.70 -2.65
C GLY A 167 -26.34 -11.45 -3.80
N ASP A 168 -26.65 -12.50 -4.57
CA ASP A 168 -27.83 -12.59 -5.43
C ASP A 168 -29.11 -12.52 -4.57
N ASP A 169 -29.38 -11.36 -3.97
CA ASP A 169 -30.64 -11.04 -3.34
C ASP A 169 -30.77 -9.52 -3.11
N ASP A 170 -31.67 -8.93 -3.90
CA ASP A 170 -32.40 -7.68 -3.72
C ASP A 170 -32.45 -7.15 -2.27
N SER A 171 -31.35 -6.57 -1.78
CA SER A 171 -31.32 -5.96 -0.45
C SER A 171 -30.43 -4.74 -0.47
N PHE A 172 -31.09 -3.61 -0.76
CA PHE A 172 -30.63 -2.26 -0.50
C PHE A 172 -29.90 -2.17 0.85
N LEU A 173 -28.57 -2.08 0.82
CA LEU A 173 -27.82 -1.45 1.89
C LEU A 173 -27.31 -0.09 1.41
N PRO A 174 -27.37 0.93 2.27
CA PRO A 174 -27.29 2.31 1.85
C PRO A 174 -25.84 2.62 1.50
N ALA A 175 -25.60 2.99 0.24
CA ALA A 175 -24.48 3.85 -0.06
C ALA A 175 -24.54 5.00 0.95
N ILE A 176 -23.49 5.18 1.75
CA ILE A 176 -23.20 6.45 2.42
C ILE A 176 -22.80 7.43 1.29
N GLY A 177 -23.80 7.74 0.46
CA GLY A 177 -23.76 8.78 -0.53
C GLY A 177 -23.89 10.07 0.23
N VAL A 178 -22.80 10.84 0.23
CA VAL A 178 -22.76 12.23 0.64
C VAL A 178 -23.99 12.94 0.04
N VAL A 179 -25.01 13.19 0.86
CA VAL A 179 -26.11 14.07 0.49
C VAL A 179 -25.57 15.49 0.55
N VAL A 180 -25.04 15.97 -0.57
CA VAL A 180 -24.78 17.40 -0.78
C VAL A 180 -26.15 18.06 -0.86
N THR A 181 -26.60 18.62 0.27
CA THR A 181 -27.78 19.49 0.30
C THR A 181 -27.43 20.81 -0.38
N ALA A 182 -27.87 20.96 -1.62
CA ALA A 182 -27.94 22.23 -2.31
C ALA A 182 -29.06 23.11 -1.70
N GLY A 183 -28.71 24.34 -1.32
CA GLY A 183 -29.63 25.42 -0.94
C GLY A 183 -28.91 26.42 -0.02
N VAL A 184 -28.85 27.74 -0.26
CA VAL A 184 -29.84 28.63 -0.88
C VAL A 184 -29.12 29.86 -1.47
N VAL A 185 -29.42 30.22 -2.72
CA VAL A 185 -29.12 31.55 -3.26
C VAL A 185 -30.25 32.49 -2.83
N MET A 186 -30.01 33.38 -1.87
CA MET A 186 -30.91 34.52 -1.64
C MET A 186 -30.56 35.63 -2.64
N LEU A 187 -31.42 35.80 -3.64
CA LEU A 187 -31.48 36.99 -4.48
C LEU A 187 -31.88 38.18 -3.59
N ALA A 188 -30.90 39.02 -3.25
CA ALA A 188 -31.13 40.38 -2.81
C ALA A 188 -31.43 41.25 -4.04
N ALA A 189 -32.70 41.45 -4.37
CA ALA A 189 -33.11 42.49 -5.31
C ALA A 189 -34.60 42.86 -5.15
N ALA A 190 -34.88 43.87 -4.32
CA ALA A 190 -35.98 44.81 -4.56
C ALA A 190 -35.81 46.05 -3.67
N THR A 191 -34.93 46.95 -4.09
CA THR A 191 -35.08 48.38 -3.78
C THR A 191 -36.21 48.96 -4.64
N ARG A 192 -37.28 49.51 -4.04
CA ARG A 192 -37.81 50.89 -4.22
C ARG A 192 -39.33 51.05 -3.98
N PHE A 193 -39.65 52.27 -3.51
CA PHE A 193 -40.94 52.96 -3.29
C PHE A 193 -41.63 52.60 -1.96
N GLU A 194 -41.85 53.52 -1.00
CA GLU A 194 -42.03 54.98 -1.02
C GLU A 194 -41.10 55.74 -0.05
#